data_AF-A0A9P6S014-F1
#
_entry.id   AF-A0A9P6S014-F1
#
_cell.length_a   1.000
_cell.length_b   1.000
_cell.length_c   1.000
_cell.angle_alpha   90.00
_cell.angle_beta   90.00
_cell.angle_gamma   90.00
#
_symmetry.space_group_name_H-M   'P 1'
#
loop_
_entity.id
_entity.type
_entity.pdbx_description
1 polymer ?
#
loop_
_entity_poly.entity_id
_entity_poly.type
_entity_poly.pdbx_seq_one_letter_code
_entity_poly.pdbx_strand_id
1 'polypeptide(L)'
;MARAISEETLFETWHHGRTLLIGDACHRMFPNAAHQGAANAIQDAVILANLFHDLPSASSENLVELFKDFQANRYPHVKAQMLTNRKVDRMLSGQTWIESMMRKVYVRYMSKVYHHFCDTKTLADRPQAAFLPLVENRGHVHALPQREHKVFGVDTHGKH
;
A
#
# COMPACT_ATOMS: atom_id res chain seq x y z
N MET A 1 27.55 12.52 14.12
CA MET A 1 26.11 12.76 13.89
C MET A 1 25.40 11.42 13.95
N ALA A 2 24.48 11.23 14.89
CA ALA A 2 23.75 9.97 15.05
C ALA A 2 22.86 9.74 13.83
N ARG A 3 23.16 8.70 13.06
CA ARG A 3 22.37 8.26 11.93
C ARG A 3 21.18 7.50 12.50
N ALA A 4 20.05 8.17 12.67
CA ALA A 4 18.77 7.51 12.92
C ALA A 4 18.38 6.75 11.65
N ILE A 5 18.90 5.53 11.51
CA ILE A 5 18.42 4.60 10.48
C ILE A 5 17.07 4.14 11.00
N SER A 6 16.00 4.69 10.44
CA SER A 6 14.66 4.21 10.76
C SER A 6 14.56 2.78 10.24
N GLU A 7 14.46 1.81 11.15
CA GLU A 7 14.25 0.42 10.77
C GLU A 7 12.90 0.29 10.08
N GLU A 8 12.86 -0.37 8.91
CA GLU A 8 11.60 -0.77 8.30
C GLU A 8 11.03 -1.92 9.12
N THR A 9 9.83 -1.72 9.66
CA THR A 9 9.16 -2.72 10.50
C THR A 9 7.90 -3.17 9.78
N LEU A 10 7.84 -4.46 9.46
CA LEU A 10 6.63 -5.15 9.01
C LEU A 10 6.32 -6.25 10.02
N PHE A 11 5.27 -6.07 10.82
CA PHE A 11 4.88 -7.07 11.81
C PHE A 11 4.21 -8.29 11.16
N GLU A 12 4.33 -9.45 11.79
CA GLU A 12 3.65 -10.69 11.36
C GLU A 12 2.21 -10.79 11.85
N THR A 13 1.85 -10.06 12.90
CA THR A 13 0.52 -10.04 13.51
C THR A 13 0.06 -8.60 13.65
N TRP A 14 -1.09 -8.25 13.07
CA TRP A 14 -1.56 -6.86 12.99
C TRP A 14 -2.68 -6.55 13.97
N HIS A 15 -3.24 -7.57 14.63
CA HIS A 15 -4.40 -7.41 15.50
C HIS A 15 -4.29 -8.23 16.78
N HIS A 16 -5.00 -7.79 17.82
CA HIS A 16 -5.17 -8.53 19.05
C HIS A 16 -6.55 -8.22 19.66
N GLY A 17 -7.37 -9.25 19.85
CA GLY A 17 -8.76 -9.07 20.29
C GLY A 17 -9.53 -8.14 19.35
N ARG A 18 -10.03 -7.02 19.89
CA ARG A 18 -10.80 -6.00 19.15
C ARG A 18 -9.93 -4.83 18.66
N THR A 19 -8.61 -4.94 18.77
CA THR A 19 -7.66 -3.89 18.39
C THR A 19 -6.91 -4.31 17.12
N LEU A 20 -6.79 -3.38 16.18
CA LEU A 20 -6.08 -3.53 14.91
C LEU A 20 -5.08 -2.38 14.73
N LEU A 21 -3.90 -2.69 14.18
CA LEU A 21 -2.88 -1.73 13.77
C LEU A 21 -2.96 -1.49 12.27
N ILE A 22 -2.80 -0.24 11.84
CA ILE A 22 -2.77 0.17 10.42
C ILE A 22 -1.68 1.22 10.16
N GLY A 23 -1.32 1.43 8.89
CA GLY A 23 -0.33 2.43 8.50
C GLY A 23 1.04 2.19 9.14
N ASP A 24 1.75 3.26 9.47
CA ASP A 24 3.11 3.18 10.03
C ASP A 24 3.18 2.48 11.39
N ALA A 25 2.07 2.35 12.12
CA ALA A 25 2.03 1.57 13.36
C ALA A 25 2.20 0.06 13.10
N CYS A 26 1.87 -0.38 11.89
CA CYS A 26 1.87 -1.78 11.50
C CYS A 26 3.00 -2.12 10.49
N HIS A 27 3.23 -1.21 9.55
CA HIS A 27 4.15 -1.41 8.43
C HIS A 27 4.82 -0.12 7.98
N ARG A 28 5.73 0.40 8.84
CA ARG A 28 6.51 1.60 8.55
C ARG A 28 7.46 1.37 7.38
N MET A 29 7.34 2.21 6.36
CA MET A 29 8.24 2.23 5.20
C MET A 29 9.29 3.34 5.32
N PHE A 30 10.41 3.18 4.60
CA PHE A 30 11.53 4.13 4.64
C PHE A 30 11.12 5.53 4.14
N PRO A 31 11.58 6.63 4.77
CA PRO A 31 11.22 8.00 4.39
C PRO A 31 11.71 8.41 2.99
N ASN A 32 12.72 7.74 2.45
CA ASN A 32 13.22 7.97 1.08
C ASN A 32 12.20 7.55 0.01
N ALA A 33 11.24 6.71 0.36
CA ALA A 33 10.05 6.42 -0.44
C ALA A 33 9.01 7.52 -0.22
N ALA A 34 9.30 8.72 -0.71
CA ALA A 34 8.46 9.89 -0.49
C ALA A 34 6.98 9.56 -0.78
N HIS A 35 6.13 9.78 0.23
CA HIS A 35 4.65 9.66 0.22
C HIS A 35 4.02 8.26 0.33
N GLN A 36 4.78 7.16 0.43
CA GLN A 36 4.17 5.83 0.50
C GLN A 36 3.49 5.51 1.85
N GLY A 37 3.98 6.05 2.98
CA GLY A 37 3.40 5.78 4.30
C GLY A 37 1.95 6.29 4.43
N ALA A 38 1.71 7.54 4.04
CA ALA A 38 0.38 8.14 4.06
C ALA A 38 -0.58 7.46 3.06
N ALA A 39 -0.09 7.14 1.86
CA ALA A 39 -0.88 6.41 0.86
C ALA A 39 -1.29 5.03 1.38
N ASN A 40 -0.38 4.28 2.01
CA ASN A 40 -0.68 2.99 2.61
C ASN A 40 -1.73 3.09 3.72
N ALA A 41 -1.61 4.07 4.62
CA ALA A 41 -2.60 4.28 5.67
C ALA A 41 -4.00 4.58 5.12
N ILE A 42 -4.09 5.34 4.02
CA ILE A 42 -5.36 5.60 3.33
C ILE A 42 -5.91 4.33 2.69
N GLN A 43 -5.06 3.54 2.01
CA GLN A 43 -5.47 2.26 1.42
C GLN A 43 -6.01 1.30 2.50
N ASP A 44 -5.35 1.24 3.66
CA ASP A 44 -5.78 0.43 4.78
C ASP A 44 -7.17 0.85 5.26
N ALA A 45 -7.40 2.16 5.42
CA ALA A 45 -8.69 2.71 5.83
C ALA A 45 -9.81 2.38 4.84
N VAL A 46 -9.54 2.47 3.53
CA VAL A 46 -10.53 2.14 2.49
C VAL A 46 -10.90 0.66 2.52
N ILE A 47 -9.93 -0.24 2.64
CA ILE A 47 -10.20 -1.68 2.68
C ILE A 47 -10.95 -2.05 3.95
N LEU A 48 -10.58 -1.46 5.09
CA LEU A 48 -11.33 -1.65 6.32
C LEU A 48 -12.76 -1.14 6.21
N ALA A 49 -12.99 0.02 5.61
CA ALA A 49 -14.34 0.54 5.39
C ALA A 49 -15.19 -0.45 4.58
N ASN A 50 -14.64 -1.03 3.52
CA ASN A 50 -15.34 -2.06 2.73
C ASN A 50 -15.65 -3.30 3.57
N LEU A 51 -14.67 -3.81 4.33
CA LEU A 51 -14.86 -5.00 5.16
C LEU A 51 -15.87 -4.77 6.30
N PHE A 52 -15.85 -3.58 6.92
CA PHE A 52 -16.81 -3.22 7.97
C PHE A 52 -18.23 -3.08 7.42
N HIS A 53 -18.37 -2.56 6.19
CA HIS A 53 -19.67 -2.46 5.55
C HIS A 53 -20.27 -3.84 5.22
N ASP A 54 -19.41 -4.82 4.92
CA ASP A 54 -19.81 -6.22 4.67
C ASP A 54 -20.01 -7.04 5.97
N LEU A 55 -19.82 -6.44 7.15
CA LEU A 55 -19.87 -7.13 8.43
C LEU A 55 -21.33 -7.30 8.90
N PRO A 56 -21.82 -8.53 9.14
CA PRO A 56 -23.21 -8.75 9.56
C PRO A 56 -23.51 -8.27 10.98
N SER A 57 -22.50 -8.32 11.88
CA SER A 57 -22.61 -7.81 13.25
C SER A 57 -21.23 -7.55 13.84
N ALA A 58 -21.14 -6.59 14.77
CA ALA A 58 -19.89 -6.19 15.44
C ALA A 58 -19.49 -7.12 16.61
N SER A 59 -19.76 -8.43 16.51
CA SER A 59 -19.30 -9.40 17.51
C SER A 59 -17.77 -9.52 17.51
N SER A 60 -17.20 -9.94 18.64
CA SER A 60 -15.74 -10.09 18.76
C SER A 60 -15.19 -11.11 17.77
N GLU A 61 -15.91 -12.20 17.51
CA GLU A 61 -15.54 -13.25 16.57
C GLU A 61 -15.49 -12.71 15.13
N ASN A 62 -16.54 -11.97 14.72
CA ASN A 62 -16.63 -11.38 13.39
C ASN A 62 -15.54 -10.32 13.17
N LEU A 63 -15.21 -9.52 14.19
CA LEU A 63 -14.13 -8.55 14.13
C LEU A 63 -12.77 -9.21 13.95
N VAL A 64 -12.50 -10.31 14.67
CA VAL A 64 -11.24 -11.06 14.53
C VAL A 64 -11.13 -11.69 13.14
N GLU A 65 -12.21 -12.23 12.59
CA GLU A 65 -12.24 -12.75 11.21
C GLU A 65 -11.98 -11.63 10.19
N LEU A 66 -12.63 -10.48 10.34
CA LEU A 66 -12.41 -9.29 9.53
C LEU A 66 -10.94 -8.84 9.55
N PHE A 67 -10.32 -8.79 10.74
CA PHE A 67 -8.91 -8.38 10.87
C PHE A 67 -7.95 -9.37 10.20
N LYS A 68 -8.26 -10.66 10.23
CA LYS A 68 -7.48 -11.69 9.50
C LYS A 68 -7.62 -11.51 8.00
N ASP A 69 -8.83 -11.27 7.50
CA ASP A 69 -9.08 -11.01 6.07
C ASP A 69 -8.36 -9.74 5.59
N PHE A 70 -8.43 -8.67 6.39
CA PHE A 70 -7.69 -7.43 6.16
C PHE A 70 -6.17 -7.70 6.04
N GLN A 71 -5.59 -8.39 7.02
CA GLN A 71 -4.16 -8.69 7.01
C GLN A 71 -3.78 -9.58 5.81
N ALA A 72 -4.57 -10.61 5.49
CA ALA A 72 -4.32 -11.50 4.35
C ALA A 72 -4.34 -10.75 3.02
N ASN A 73 -5.23 -9.78 2.86
CA ASN A 73 -5.30 -8.92 1.69
C ASN A 73 -4.08 -7.99 1.59
N ARG A 74 -3.72 -7.31 2.68
CA ARG A 74 -2.73 -6.22 2.65
C ARG A 74 -1.28 -6.63 2.80
N TYR A 75 -1.00 -7.66 3.58
CA TYR A 75 0.36 -8.15 3.83
C TYR A 75 1.20 -8.38 2.57
N PRO A 76 0.71 -9.05 1.49
CA PRO A 76 1.52 -9.27 0.29
C PRO A 76 1.87 -7.97 -0.45
N HIS A 77 0.94 -7.00 -0.50
CA HIS A 77 1.14 -5.71 -1.17
C HIS A 77 2.18 -4.88 -0.43
N VAL A 78 2.02 -4.74 0.88
CA VAL A 78 2.94 -4.01 1.76
C VAL A 78 4.33 -4.64 1.75
N LYS A 79 4.41 -5.99 1.78
CA LYS A 79 5.69 -6.71 1.70
C LYS A 79 6.40 -6.48 0.37
N ALA A 80 5.68 -6.47 -0.75
CA ALA A 80 6.25 -6.18 -2.06
C ALA A 80 6.80 -4.74 -2.13
N GLN A 81 6.03 -3.76 -1.66
CA GLN A 81 6.47 -2.36 -1.58
C GLN A 81 7.72 -2.19 -0.71
N MET A 82 7.76 -2.82 0.48
CA MET A 82 8.93 -2.81 1.35
C MET A 82 10.18 -3.38 0.66
N LEU A 83 10.06 -4.51 -0.04
CA LEU A 83 11.18 -5.11 -0.77
C LEU A 83 11.69 -4.22 -1.91
N THR A 84 10.80 -3.52 -2.61
CA THR A 84 11.18 -2.52 -3.64
C THR A 84 11.87 -1.33 -3.00
N ASN A 85 11.33 -0.80 -1.91
CA ASN A 85 11.89 0.35 -1.19
C ASN A 85 13.29 0.05 -0.65
N ARG A 86 13.55 -1.15 -0.11
CA ARG A 86 14.90 -1.58 0.32
C ARG A 86 15.94 -1.53 -0.80
N LYS A 87 15.56 -1.91 -2.02
CA LYS A 87 16.48 -1.90 -3.18
C LYS A 87 16.80 -0.47 -3.58
N VAL A 88 15.78 0.39 -3.62
CA VAL A 88 15.95 1.82 -3.92
C VAL A 88 16.77 2.50 -2.85
N ASP A 89 16.53 2.21 -1.57
CA ASP A 89 17.30 2.77 -0.47
C ASP A 89 18.77 2.34 -0.51
N ARG A 90 19.07 1.06 -0.75
CA ARG A 90 20.46 0.61 -0.93
C ARG A 90 21.15 1.35 -2.08
N MET A 91 20.44 1.58 -3.18
CA MET A 91 20.96 2.32 -4.33
C MET A 91 21.19 3.81 -4.03
N LEU A 92 20.31 4.45 -3.27
CA LEU A 92 20.41 5.87 -2.94
C LEU A 92 21.41 6.15 -1.81
N SER A 93 21.40 5.33 -0.76
CA SER A 93 22.22 5.47 0.45
C SER A 93 23.62 4.81 0.34
N GLY A 94 23.83 4.03 -0.73
CA GLY A 94 25.08 3.33 -1.01
C GLY A 94 26.30 4.25 -1.09
N GLN A 95 27.36 3.90 -0.37
CA GLN A 95 28.61 4.65 -0.28
C GLN A 95 29.71 4.13 -1.20
N THR A 96 29.46 3.07 -1.98
CA THR A 96 30.44 2.60 -2.95
C THR A 96 30.52 3.55 -4.16
N TRP A 97 31.64 3.47 -4.88
CA TRP A 97 31.85 4.29 -6.08
C TRP A 97 30.87 3.90 -7.20
N ILE A 98 30.53 2.60 -7.33
CA ILE A 98 29.55 2.09 -8.30
C ILE A 98 28.16 2.63 -7.96
N GLU A 99 27.72 2.54 -6.70
CA GLU A 99 26.43 3.08 -6.26
C GLU A 99 26.36 4.59 -6.47
N SER A 100 27.46 5.31 -6.23
CA SER A 100 27.54 6.75 -6.47
C SER A 100 27.45 7.13 -7.95
N MET A 101 28.04 6.31 -8.83
CA MET A 101 27.89 6.46 -10.27
C MET A 101 26.45 6.17 -10.71
N MET A 102 25.89 5.04 -10.26
CA MET A 102 24.52 4.62 -10.55
C MET A 102 23.49 5.65 -10.07
N ARG A 103 23.69 6.26 -8.89
CA ARG A 103 22.85 7.34 -8.36
C ARG A 103 22.90 8.58 -9.26
N LYS A 104 24.07 9.00 -9.73
CA LYS A 104 24.21 10.16 -10.64
C LYS A 104 23.51 9.92 -11.98
N VAL A 105 23.64 8.72 -12.55
CA VAL A 105 22.92 8.31 -13.77
C VAL A 105 21.42 8.31 -13.51
N TYR A 106 20.98 7.64 -12.45
CA TYR A 106 19.57 7.53 -12.08
C TYR A 106 18.90 8.89 -11.86
N VAL A 107 19.49 9.78 -11.05
CA VAL A 107 18.94 11.12 -10.78
C VAL A 107 18.89 11.98 -12.05
N ARG A 108 19.83 11.79 -12.98
CA ARG A 108 19.84 12.53 -14.25
C ARG A 108 18.76 12.04 -15.23
N TYR A 109 18.44 10.75 -15.22
CA TYR A 109 17.38 10.15 -16.05
C TYR A 109 16.04 10.00 -15.31
N MET A 110 15.96 10.46 -14.06
CA MET A 110 14.86 10.21 -13.12
C MET A 110 13.51 10.64 -13.68
N SER A 111 13.40 11.77 -14.40
CA SER A 111 12.10 12.21 -14.93
C SER A 111 11.40 11.16 -15.81
N LYS A 112 12.15 10.36 -16.59
CA LYS A 112 11.57 9.31 -17.45
C LYS A 112 11.51 7.94 -16.77
N VAL A 113 12.46 7.66 -15.87
CA VAL A 113 12.60 6.38 -15.18
C VAL A 113 11.74 6.31 -13.92
N TYR A 114 11.46 7.43 -13.26
CA TYR A 114 10.63 7.54 -12.04
C TYR A 114 9.18 7.16 -12.31
N HIS A 115 8.60 7.56 -13.44
CA HIS A 115 7.27 7.09 -13.84
C HIS A 115 7.22 5.57 -14.05
N HIS A 116 8.34 4.93 -14.35
CA HIS A 116 8.45 3.48 -14.49
C HIS A 116 8.76 2.78 -13.15
N PHE A 117 9.58 3.40 -12.29
CA PHE A 117 10.03 2.86 -10.99
C PHE A 117 9.10 3.13 -9.82
N CYS A 118 8.24 4.15 -9.88
CA CYS A 118 7.11 4.31 -8.95
C CYS A 118 6.00 3.27 -9.19
N ASP A 119 6.34 2.20 -9.91
CA ASP A 119 5.64 0.97 -10.14
C ASP A 119 4.18 1.17 -10.55
N THR A 120 3.92 0.85 -11.81
CA THR A 120 2.57 0.55 -12.30
C THR A 120 1.80 -0.36 -11.34
N LYS A 121 2.48 -1.25 -10.58
CA LYS A 121 1.87 -2.07 -9.53
C LYS A 121 1.39 -1.28 -8.31
N THR A 122 2.19 -0.37 -7.79
CA THR A 122 1.80 0.48 -6.64
C THR A 122 0.70 1.46 -7.05
N LEU A 123 0.75 1.97 -8.28
CA LEU A 123 -0.29 2.83 -8.84
C LEU A 123 -1.55 2.06 -9.28
N ALA A 124 -1.43 0.77 -9.62
CA ALA A 124 -2.56 -0.10 -9.96
C ALA A 124 -3.28 -0.59 -8.70
N ASP A 125 -2.57 -0.82 -7.60
CA ASP A 125 -3.17 -1.13 -6.29
C ASP A 125 -3.75 0.15 -5.66
N ARG A 126 -4.97 0.48 -6.09
CA ARG A 126 -5.75 1.62 -5.59
C ARG A 126 -7.15 1.14 -5.17
N PRO A 127 -7.30 0.61 -3.94
CA PRO A 127 -8.61 0.28 -3.42
C PRO A 127 -9.49 1.52 -3.41
N GLN A 128 -10.76 1.34 -3.74
CA GLN A 128 -11.81 2.36 -3.63
C GLN A 128 -12.89 1.85 -2.69
N ALA A 129 -13.66 2.77 -2.14
CA ALA A 129 -14.84 2.42 -1.35
C ALA A 129 -15.86 1.76 -2.29
N ALA A 130 -16.12 0.47 -2.10
CA ALA A 130 -16.94 -0.33 -3.01
C ALA A 130 -18.44 0.01 -2.93
N PHE A 131 -18.84 0.74 -1.89
CA PHE A 131 -20.18 1.29 -1.73
C PHE A 131 -20.35 2.68 -2.37
N LEU A 132 -19.32 3.22 -3.04
CA LEU A 132 -19.38 4.47 -3.82
C LEU A 132 -19.24 4.16 -5.32
N PRO A 133 -19.74 5.05 -6.21
CA PRO A 133 -19.52 4.91 -7.64
C PRO A 133 -18.03 4.84 -7.97
N LEU A 134 -17.66 3.87 -8.81
CA LEU A 134 -16.27 3.68 -9.22
C LEU A 134 -15.75 4.89 -9.98
N VAL A 135 -14.56 5.37 -9.59
CA VAL A 135 -13.90 6.48 -10.26
C VAL A 135 -13.46 6.03 -11.65
N GLU A 136 -13.85 6.82 -12.65
CA GLU A 136 -13.43 6.63 -14.04
C GLU A 136 -11.90 6.62 -14.15
N ASN A 137 -11.40 5.67 -14.95
CA ASN A 137 -9.98 5.50 -15.12
C ASN A 137 -9.40 6.47 -16.15
N ARG A 138 -8.85 7.59 -15.68
CA ARG A 138 -8.29 8.66 -16.53
C ARG A 138 -6.78 8.56 -16.78
N GLY A 139 -6.11 7.56 -16.20
CA GLY A 139 -4.65 7.43 -16.23
C GLY A 139 -4.16 6.30 -17.14
N HIS A 140 -2.86 6.33 -17.47
CA HIS A 140 -2.20 5.27 -18.27
C HIS A 140 -2.06 3.93 -17.52
N VAL A 141 -2.17 3.93 -16.19
CA VAL A 141 -2.09 2.72 -15.36
C VAL A 141 -3.50 2.32 -14.97
N HIS A 142 -3.89 1.10 -15.30
CA HIS A 142 -5.19 0.57 -14.94
C HIS A 142 -5.22 0.07 -13.49
N ALA A 143 -6.33 0.37 -12.80
CA ALA A 143 -6.58 -0.15 -11.45
C ALA A 143 -6.66 -1.69 -11.51
N LEU A 144 -6.16 -2.36 -10.49
CA LEU A 144 -6.46 -3.78 -10.29
C LEU A 144 -7.97 -3.95 -10.04
N PRO A 145 -8.56 -5.09 -10.47
CA PRO A 145 -9.93 -5.43 -10.13
C PRO A 145 -10.14 -5.40 -8.61
N GLN A 146 -11.21 -4.75 -8.18
CA GLN A 146 -11.56 -4.70 -6.76
C GLN A 146 -12.35 -5.94 -6.37
N ARG A 147 -12.27 -6.30 -5.09
CA ARG A 147 -13.13 -7.33 -4.52
C ARG A 147 -14.57 -6.81 -4.54
N GLU A 148 -15.50 -7.67 -4.97
CA GLU A 148 -16.92 -7.34 -5.03
C GLU A 148 -17.47 -7.10 -3.62
N HIS A 149 -18.31 -6.08 -3.47
CA HIS A 149 -19.00 -5.80 -2.21
C HIS A 149 -20.13 -6.82 -2.02
N LYS A 150 -20.24 -7.46 -0.85
CA LYS A 150 -21.23 -8.54 -0.65
C LYS A 150 -22.67 -8.05 -0.74
N VAL A 151 -22.94 -6.81 -0.36
CA VAL A 151 -24.31 -6.24 -0.33
C VAL A 151 -24.71 -5.56 -1.65
N PHE A 152 -23.75 -4.97 -2.36
CA PHE A 152 -24.04 -4.10 -3.51
C PHE A 152 -23.48 -4.66 -4.84
N GLY A 153 -22.76 -5.79 -4.81
CA GLY A 153 -22.08 -6.35 -5.97
C GLY A 153 -20.92 -5.47 -6.46
N VAL A 154 -20.44 -5.74 -7.69
CA VAL A 154 -19.58 -4.79 -8.42
C VAL A 154 -20.50 -3.83 -9.15
N ASP A 155 -20.67 -2.63 -8.60
CA ASP A 155 -21.47 -1.64 -9.28
C ASP A 155 -20.68 -1.13 -10.50
N THR A 156 -20.95 -1.75 -11.67
CA THR A 156 -20.34 -1.40 -12.97
C THR A 156 -21.01 -0.19 -13.61
N HIS A 157 -21.66 0.68 -12.83
CA HIS A 157 -22.30 1.91 -13.30
C HIS A 157 -21.26 2.99 -13.67
N GLY A 158 -20.44 2.68 -14.68
CA GLY A 158 -19.64 3.59 -15.48
C GLY A 158 -20.16 3.73 -16.92
N LYS A 159 -21.48 3.61 -17.12
CA LYS A 159 -22.15 4.00 -18.37
C LYS A 159 -23.04 5.21 -18.13
N HIS A 160 -22.44 6.39 -18.14
CA HIS A 160 -23.09 7.65 -18.57
C HIS A 160 -22.04 8.52 -19.24
#